data_AF-A0AAU0N029-F1
#
_entry.id   AF-A0AAU0N029-F1
#
_cell.length_a   1.000
_cell.length_b   1.000
_cell.length_c   1.000
_cell.angle_alpha   90.00
_cell.angle_beta   90.00
_cell.angle_gamma   90.00
#
_symmetry.space_group_name_H-M   'P 1'
#
loop_
_entity.id
_entity.type
_entity.pdbx_description
1 polymer ?
#
loop_
_entity_poly.entity_id
_entity_poly.type
_entity_poly.pdbx_seq_one_letter_code
_entity_poly.pdbx_strand_id
1 'polypeptide(L)'
;MKKLLRFDPNKSFIELPIVWITVGFISLTSAIFVFLIAKNGHYEPNLNARGFNFFLSEFKFPLGTLALIIPIVALLSANHRSEQTKAQIYATNSQNLFTNYYKHIEEFEKYISKHENLKESIQNPRKLHKKIYPNARFGETHISNEVTNEIEKKSAAIIDTMLQFSTGHRGTQNDSIFDLNAKIDEFANDFHITFNFKNGKIFSHEGMTISLPELDLRYLFIRAQRVAQLIETLLTFDTEFESPIGLRNILNIDIKGVPSYKINDSVNAPPFELPELSKEY
;
A
#
# COMPACT_ATOMS: atom_id res chain seq x y z
N MET A 1 -2.81 37.21 18.01
CA MET A 1 -2.73 37.73 16.63
C MET A 1 -2.72 36.63 15.54
N LYS A 2 -1.89 35.56 15.62
CA LYS A 2 -1.75 34.56 14.53
C LYS A 2 -3.06 33.89 14.05
N LYS A 3 -4.08 33.76 14.91
CA LYS A 3 -5.36 33.11 14.56
C LYS A 3 -6.29 34.00 13.71
N LEU A 4 -6.14 35.33 13.78
CA LEU A 4 -7.00 36.30 13.07
C LEU A 4 -6.56 36.55 11.61
N LEU A 5 -5.29 36.25 11.30
CA LEU A 5 -4.70 36.45 9.97
C LEU A 5 -4.61 35.15 9.15
N ARG A 6 -5.18 34.05 9.66
CA ARG A 6 -5.15 32.77 8.96
C ARG A 6 -6.32 32.68 7.97
N PHE A 7 -6.02 32.24 6.75
CA PHE A 7 -7.03 31.85 5.78
C PHE A 7 -7.53 30.44 6.13
N ASP A 8 -8.76 30.36 6.62
CA ASP A 8 -9.42 29.09 6.91
C ASP A 8 -10.10 28.58 5.62
N PRO A 9 -9.69 27.43 5.07
CA PRO A 9 -10.28 26.90 3.85
C PRO A 9 -11.75 26.47 4.03
N ASN A 10 -12.19 26.21 5.26
CA ASN A 10 -13.55 25.72 5.54
C ASN A 10 -14.59 26.84 5.71
N LYS A 11 -14.15 28.10 5.68
CA LYS A 11 -15.02 29.27 5.81
C LYS A 11 -15.19 29.98 4.48
N SER A 12 -16.31 30.69 4.33
CA SER A 12 -16.49 31.56 3.19
C SER A 12 -15.51 32.74 3.27
N PHE A 13 -15.07 33.25 2.10
CA PHE A 13 -14.11 34.34 2.01
C PHE A 13 -14.53 35.59 2.80
N ILE A 14 -15.83 35.92 2.77
CA ILE A 14 -16.39 37.12 3.43
C ILE A 14 -16.45 36.94 4.96
N GLU A 15 -16.43 35.70 5.46
CA GLU A 15 -16.42 35.41 6.89
C GLU A 15 -15.03 35.56 7.52
N LEU A 16 -13.99 35.75 6.70
CA LEU A 16 -12.62 35.82 7.18
C LEU A 16 -12.34 37.19 7.83
N PRO A 17 -11.89 37.22 9.10
CA PRO A 17 -11.58 38.47 9.79
C PRO A 17 -10.52 39.31 9.08
N ILE A 18 -9.54 38.68 8.41
CA ILE A 18 -8.48 39.37 7.68
C ILE A 18 -9.04 40.27 6.56
N VAL A 19 -10.14 39.88 5.92
CA VAL A 19 -10.77 40.68 4.86
C VAL A 19 -11.31 41.98 5.46
N TRP A 20 -12.09 41.89 6.53
CA TRP A 20 -12.69 43.06 7.18
C TRP A 20 -11.69 43.94 7.90
N ILE A 21 -10.64 43.36 8.50
CA ILE A 21 -9.54 44.13 9.09
C ILE A 21 -8.83 44.94 7.99
N THR A 22 -8.56 44.33 6.84
CA THR A 22 -7.87 45.01 5.73
C THR A 22 -8.74 46.11 5.11
N VAL A 23 -10.01 45.80 4.82
CA VAL A 23 -10.97 46.79 4.30
C VAL A 23 -11.19 47.93 5.28
N GLY A 24 -11.36 47.60 6.57
CA GLY A 24 -11.54 48.58 7.64
C GLY A 24 -10.33 49.48 7.81
N PHE A 25 -9.11 48.92 7.74
CA PHE A 25 -7.87 49.70 7.79
C PHE A 25 -7.76 50.69 6.63
N ILE A 26 -7.96 50.24 5.38
CA ILE A 26 -7.90 51.13 4.20
C ILE A 26 -8.98 52.21 4.27
N SER A 27 -10.19 51.84 4.70
CA SER A 27 -11.31 52.78 4.85
C SER A 27 -11.03 53.82 5.93
N LEU A 28 -10.46 53.40 7.07
CA LEU A 28 -10.06 54.30 8.15
C LEU A 28 -8.95 55.26 7.69
N THR A 29 -7.93 54.77 6.99
CA THR A 29 -6.87 55.60 6.42
C THR A 29 -7.44 56.64 5.45
N SER A 30 -8.36 56.24 4.57
CA SER A 30 -9.04 57.18 3.68
C SER A 30 -9.86 58.22 4.45
N ALA A 31 -10.62 57.82 5.47
CA ALA A 31 -11.40 58.73 6.31
C ALA A 31 -10.53 59.76 7.04
N ILE A 32 -9.35 59.35 7.52
CA ILE A 32 -8.36 60.27 8.11
C ILE A 32 -7.90 61.31 7.08
N PHE A 33 -7.59 60.90 5.85
CA PHE A 33 -7.21 61.84 4.79
C PHE A 33 -8.35 62.79 4.42
N VAL A 34 -9.58 62.31 4.33
CA VAL A 34 -10.77 63.16 4.12
C VAL A 34 -10.87 64.19 5.25
N PHE A 35 -10.74 63.78 6.51
CA PHE A 35 -10.82 64.68 7.66
C PHE A 35 -9.72 65.76 7.64
N LEU A 36 -8.48 65.39 7.32
CA LEU A 36 -7.36 66.31 7.24
C LEU A 36 -7.53 67.34 6.11
N ILE A 37 -8.00 66.90 4.94
CA ILE A 37 -8.29 67.80 3.81
C ILE A 37 -9.45 68.74 4.19
N ALA A 38 -10.56 68.17 4.66
CA ALA A 38 -11.77 68.91 5.05
C ALA A 38 -11.51 70.00 6.12
N LYS A 39 -10.67 69.71 7.11
CA LYS A 39 -10.34 70.66 8.19
C LYS A 39 -9.45 71.82 7.72
N ASN A 40 -8.57 71.58 6.76
CA ASN A 40 -7.60 72.56 6.29
C ASN A 40 -8.11 73.40 5.11
N GLY A 41 -9.20 73.00 4.46
CA GLY A 41 -9.82 73.77 3.39
C GLY A 41 -11.08 74.52 3.83
N HIS A 42 -11.35 75.64 3.16
CA HIS A 42 -12.60 76.39 3.31
C HIS A 42 -13.59 75.93 2.24
N TYR A 43 -14.44 74.96 2.58
CA TYR A 43 -15.37 74.34 1.63
C TYR A 43 -16.80 74.84 1.83
N GLU A 44 -17.48 75.17 0.73
CA GLU A 44 -18.91 75.44 0.69
C GLU A 44 -19.65 74.34 -0.08
N PRO A 45 -20.80 73.84 0.39
CA PRO A 45 -21.56 72.80 -0.30
C PRO A 45 -22.05 73.29 -1.66
N ASN A 46 -21.59 72.64 -2.74
CA ASN A 46 -22.03 72.95 -4.10
C ASN A 46 -22.39 71.66 -4.85
N LEU A 47 -23.69 71.46 -5.11
CA LEU A 47 -24.23 70.21 -5.70
C LEU A 47 -24.41 70.28 -7.22
N ASN A 48 -23.71 71.19 -7.91
CA ASN A 48 -23.70 71.25 -9.36
C ASN A 48 -22.50 70.50 -9.97
N ALA A 49 -22.46 70.39 -11.30
CA ALA A 49 -21.38 69.70 -12.01
C ALA A 49 -19.98 70.25 -11.68
N ARG A 50 -19.84 71.56 -11.45
CA ARG A 50 -18.56 72.17 -11.03
C ARG A 50 -18.17 71.73 -9.62
N GLY A 51 -19.11 71.67 -8.68
CA GLY A 51 -18.87 71.21 -7.32
C GLY A 51 -18.44 69.74 -7.24
N PHE A 52 -19.06 68.85 -8.03
CA PHE A 52 -18.63 67.45 -8.10
C PHE A 52 -17.23 67.28 -8.71
N ASN A 53 -16.90 68.03 -9.76
CA ASN A 53 -15.55 68.00 -10.36
C ASN A 53 -14.49 68.53 -9.39
N PHE A 54 -14.80 69.60 -8.65
CA PHE A 54 -13.93 70.13 -7.60
C PHE A 54 -13.72 69.09 -6.48
N PHE A 55 -14.79 68.44 -6.01
CA PHE A 55 -14.71 67.37 -5.02
C PHE A 55 -13.81 66.21 -5.49
N LEU A 56 -14.00 65.72 -6.72
CA LEU A 56 -13.17 64.63 -7.27
C LEU A 56 -11.70 65.03 -7.41
N SER A 57 -11.42 66.29 -7.75
CA SER A 57 -10.06 66.82 -7.86
C SER A 57 -9.38 66.88 -6.48
N GLU A 58 -10.07 67.45 -5.50
CA GLU A 58 -9.54 67.70 -4.16
C GLU A 58 -9.41 66.41 -3.34
N PHE A 59 -10.39 65.52 -3.43
CA PHE A 59 -10.43 64.24 -2.71
C PHE A 59 -9.89 63.07 -3.52
N LYS A 60 -9.14 63.33 -4.60
CA LYS A 60 -8.56 62.30 -5.46
C LYS A 60 -7.71 61.29 -4.69
N PHE A 61 -6.95 61.75 -3.70
CA PHE A 61 -6.07 60.92 -2.90
C PHE A 61 -6.82 59.94 -1.97
N PRO A 62 -7.76 60.37 -1.11
CA PRO A 62 -8.57 59.45 -0.32
C PRO A 62 -9.45 58.52 -1.17
N LEU A 63 -9.98 59.00 -2.31
CA LEU A 63 -10.73 58.16 -3.25
C LEU A 63 -9.83 57.10 -3.90
N GLY A 64 -8.61 57.47 -4.31
CA GLY A 64 -7.61 56.54 -4.81
C GLY A 64 -7.20 55.51 -3.77
N THR A 65 -7.13 55.90 -2.50
CA THR A 65 -6.86 54.99 -1.37
C THR A 65 -7.98 53.96 -1.21
N LEU A 66 -9.26 54.38 -1.27
CA LEU A 66 -10.39 53.45 -1.25
C LEU A 66 -10.40 52.52 -2.47
N ALA A 67 -9.98 53.02 -3.64
CA ALA A 67 -9.90 52.20 -4.84
C ALA A 67 -8.92 51.02 -4.69
N LEU A 68 -7.92 51.11 -3.82
CA LEU A 68 -7.00 50.00 -3.50
C LEU A 68 -7.70 48.79 -2.86
N ILE A 69 -8.90 48.97 -2.29
CA ILE A 69 -9.68 47.85 -1.74
C ILE A 69 -9.92 46.80 -2.80
N ILE A 70 -10.22 47.19 -4.05
CA ILE A 70 -10.54 46.25 -5.14
C ILE A 70 -9.38 45.29 -5.43
N PRO A 71 -8.17 45.75 -5.82
CA PRO A 71 -7.05 44.85 -6.10
C PRO A 71 -6.58 44.08 -4.87
N ILE A 72 -6.67 44.67 -3.67
CA ILE A 72 -6.25 43.98 -2.43
C ILE A 72 -7.22 42.85 -2.10
N VAL A 73 -8.53 43.08 -2.14
CA VAL A 73 -9.54 42.04 -1.92
C VAL A 73 -9.44 40.95 -2.98
N ALA A 74 -9.17 41.31 -4.24
CA ALA A 74 -8.93 40.33 -5.30
C ALA A 74 -7.72 39.42 -4.98
N LEU A 75 -6.60 40.00 -4.49
CA LEU A 75 -5.43 39.23 -4.06
C LEU A 75 -5.73 38.32 -2.86
N LEU A 76 -6.45 38.83 -1.85
CA LEU A 76 -6.86 38.04 -0.69
C LEU A 76 -7.77 36.86 -1.10
N SER A 77 -8.68 37.08 -2.05
CA SER A 77 -9.57 36.04 -2.57
C SER A 77 -8.80 34.96 -3.35
N ALA A 78 -7.84 35.36 -4.17
CA ALA A 78 -6.95 34.42 -4.86
C ALA A 78 -6.15 33.56 -3.87
N ASN A 79 -5.64 34.16 -2.78
CA ASN A 79 -4.95 33.41 -1.74
C ASN A 79 -5.87 32.44 -0.99
N HIS A 80 -7.09 32.88 -0.65
CA HIS A 80 -8.09 32.01 -0.02
C HIS A 80 -8.41 30.80 -0.89
N ARG A 81 -8.61 31.01 -2.20
CA ARG A 81 -8.82 29.92 -3.16
C ARG A 81 -7.64 28.94 -3.19
N SER A 82 -6.40 29.43 -3.10
CA SER A 82 -5.21 28.58 -3.02
C SER A 82 -5.24 27.67 -1.78
N GLU A 83 -5.58 28.22 -0.62
CA GLU A 83 -5.72 27.42 0.62
C GLU A 83 -6.88 26.42 0.55
N GLN A 84 -8.00 26.80 -0.06
CA GLN A 84 -9.12 25.87 -0.32
C GLN A 84 -8.69 24.72 -1.23
N THR A 85 -7.99 25.01 -2.32
CA THR A 85 -7.47 23.99 -3.24
C THR A 85 -6.51 23.04 -2.51
N LYS A 86 -5.61 23.54 -1.66
CA LYS A 86 -4.71 22.69 -0.86
C LYS A 86 -5.50 21.74 0.06
N ALA A 87 -6.51 22.26 0.76
CA ALA A 87 -7.35 21.46 1.64
C ALA A 87 -8.15 20.40 0.84
N GLN A 88 -8.66 20.78 -0.33
CA GLN A 88 -9.37 19.87 -1.24
C GLN A 88 -8.45 18.77 -1.79
N ILE A 89 -7.20 19.09 -2.16
CA ILE A 89 -6.22 18.08 -2.58
C ILE A 89 -5.96 17.09 -1.46
N TYR A 90 -5.77 17.57 -0.22
CA TYR A 90 -5.56 16.70 0.93
C TYR A 90 -6.76 15.76 1.17
N ALA A 91 -7.98 16.30 1.17
CA ALA A 91 -9.19 15.50 1.35
C ALA A 91 -9.38 14.48 0.21
N THR A 92 -9.16 14.91 -1.03
CA THR A 92 -9.21 14.04 -2.22
C THR A 92 -8.18 12.92 -2.15
N ASN A 93 -6.94 13.23 -1.75
CA ASN A 93 -5.89 12.22 -1.60
C ASN A 93 -6.26 11.18 -0.53
N SER A 94 -6.80 11.61 0.60
CA SER A 94 -7.28 10.68 1.64
C SER A 94 -8.40 9.77 1.12
N GLN A 95 -9.37 10.32 0.39
CA GLN A 95 -10.44 9.55 -0.23
C GLN A 95 -9.91 8.57 -1.30
N ASN A 96 -8.95 9.01 -2.10
CA ASN A 96 -8.33 8.18 -3.13
C ASN A 96 -7.57 6.99 -2.52
N LEU A 97 -6.77 7.23 -1.47
CA LEU A 97 -6.08 6.15 -0.75
C LEU A 97 -7.06 5.11 -0.20
N PHE A 98 -8.14 5.57 0.43
CA PHE A 98 -9.20 4.67 0.92
C PHE A 98 -9.83 3.87 -0.23
N THR A 99 -10.23 4.54 -1.30
CA THR A 99 -10.91 3.91 -2.44
C THR A 99 -10.01 2.91 -3.15
N ASN A 100 -8.74 3.27 -3.37
CA ASN A 100 -7.74 2.41 -4.01
C ASN A 100 -7.48 1.16 -3.16
N TYR A 101 -7.36 1.29 -1.84
CA TYR A 101 -7.16 0.15 -0.95
C TYR A 101 -8.29 -0.88 -1.05
N TYR A 102 -9.55 -0.44 -0.97
CA TYR A 102 -10.68 -1.37 -1.06
C TYR A 102 -10.84 -1.95 -2.47
N LYS A 103 -10.58 -1.16 -3.51
CA LYS A 103 -10.60 -1.66 -4.89
C LYS A 103 -9.51 -2.72 -5.11
N HIS A 104 -8.31 -2.52 -4.57
CA HIS A 104 -7.22 -3.49 -4.65
C HIS A 104 -7.58 -4.81 -3.97
N ILE A 105 -8.21 -4.76 -2.78
CA ILE A 105 -8.72 -5.96 -2.10
C ILE A 105 -9.79 -6.65 -2.94
N GLU A 106 -10.74 -5.90 -3.50
CA GLU A 106 -11.83 -6.46 -4.31
C GLU A 106 -11.28 -7.18 -5.55
N GLU A 107 -10.33 -6.57 -6.26
CA GLU A 107 -9.69 -7.20 -7.41
C GLU A 107 -8.84 -8.41 -7.02
N PHE A 108 -8.19 -8.39 -5.86
CA PHE A 108 -7.48 -9.55 -5.31
C PHE A 108 -8.42 -10.72 -4.99
N GLU A 109 -9.58 -10.44 -4.38
CA GLU A 109 -10.62 -11.45 -4.13
C GLU A 109 -11.17 -12.06 -5.43
N LYS A 110 -11.41 -11.21 -6.45
CA LYS A 110 -11.81 -11.66 -7.79
C LYS A 110 -10.72 -12.51 -8.44
N TYR A 111 -9.47 -12.11 -8.31
CA TYR A 111 -8.32 -12.84 -8.85
C TYR A 111 -8.26 -14.26 -8.26
N ILE A 112 -8.32 -14.40 -6.94
CA ILE A 112 -8.36 -15.71 -6.27
C ILE A 112 -9.57 -16.53 -6.74
N SER A 113 -10.74 -15.91 -6.84
CA SER A 113 -11.98 -16.60 -7.22
C SER A 113 -11.98 -17.12 -8.65
N LYS A 114 -11.21 -16.49 -9.56
CA LYS A 114 -11.04 -16.91 -10.96
C LYS A 114 -10.08 -18.09 -11.12
N HIS A 115 -9.20 -18.33 -10.15
CA HIS A 115 -8.24 -19.43 -10.18
C HIS A 115 -8.75 -20.57 -9.29
N GLU A 116 -9.29 -21.64 -9.89
CA GLU A 116 -9.89 -22.76 -9.16
C GLU A 116 -8.96 -23.32 -8.07
N ASN A 117 -7.67 -23.49 -8.42
CA ASN A 117 -6.65 -23.98 -7.48
C ASN A 117 -6.46 -23.06 -6.26
N LEU A 118 -6.50 -21.74 -6.45
CA LEU A 118 -6.39 -20.76 -5.35
C LEU A 118 -7.67 -20.72 -4.53
N LYS A 119 -8.83 -20.71 -5.20
CA LYS A 119 -10.15 -20.69 -4.57
C LYS A 119 -10.37 -21.87 -3.62
N GLU A 120 -9.95 -23.08 -4.01
CA GLU A 120 -10.06 -24.26 -3.16
C GLU A 120 -9.08 -24.23 -1.98
N SER A 121 -7.92 -23.59 -2.16
CA SER A 121 -6.81 -23.65 -1.20
C SER A 121 -6.82 -22.51 -0.18
N ILE A 122 -7.41 -21.35 -0.51
CA ILE A 122 -7.38 -20.12 0.30
C ILE A 122 -8.75 -19.85 0.92
N GLN A 123 -8.83 -19.88 2.24
CA GLN A 123 -10.09 -19.66 2.97
C GLN A 123 -10.38 -18.18 3.27
N ASN A 124 -9.34 -17.36 3.48
CA ASN A 124 -9.50 -15.95 3.87
C ASN A 124 -8.64 -15.00 3.01
N PRO A 125 -9.14 -14.64 1.82
CA PRO A 125 -8.45 -13.71 0.91
C PRO A 125 -8.07 -12.37 1.54
N ARG A 126 -8.90 -11.79 2.42
CA ARG A 126 -8.63 -10.46 3.02
C ARG A 126 -7.48 -10.49 3.99
N LYS A 127 -7.40 -11.52 4.83
CA LYS A 127 -6.30 -11.68 5.78
C LYS A 127 -4.98 -11.90 5.05
N LEU A 128 -5.02 -12.70 3.98
CA LEU A 128 -3.91 -12.95 3.09
C LEU A 128 -3.44 -11.68 2.37
N HIS A 129 -4.37 -10.90 1.82
CA HIS A 129 -4.10 -9.61 1.20
C HIS A 129 -3.34 -8.67 2.14
N LYS A 130 -3.81 -8.53 3.38
CA LYS A 130 -3.15 -7.68 4.40
C LYS A 130 -1.71 -8.13 4.70
N LYS A 131 -1.41 -9.42 4.56
CA LYS A 131 -0.06 -9.96 4.79
C LYS A 131 0.86 -9.71 3.61
N ILE A 132 0.36 -9.89 2.38
CA ILE A 132 1.14 -9.70 1.15
C ILE A 132 1.35 -8.21 0.86
N TYR A 133 0.34 -7.39 1.13
CA TYR A 133 0.32 -5.95 0.86
C TYR A 133 0.08 -5.14 2.15
N PRO A 134 1.00 -5.16 3.13
CA PRO A 134 0.82 -4.48 4.41
C PRO A 134 0.65 -2.96 4.26
N ASN A 135 1.28 -2.38 3.23
CA ASN A 135 1.30 -0.94 2.97
C ASN A 135 0.23 -0.47 1.97
N ALA A 136 -0.66 -1.34 1.48
CA ALA A 136 -1.71 -0.95 0.52
C ALA A 136 -2.65 0.14 1.04
N ARG A 137 -2.80 0.25 2.37
CA ARG A 137 -3.58 1.35 2.99
C ARG A 137 -2.94 2.73 2.81
N PHE A 138 -1.64 2.78 2.53
CA PHE A 138 -0.87 3.99 2.30
C PHE A 138 -0.64 4.25 0.79
N GLY A 139 -1.22 3.41 -0.08
CA GLY A 139 -1.12 3.55 -1.53
C GLY A 139 -0.08 2.67 -2.20
N GLU A 140 0.70 1.90 -1.43
CA GLU A 140 1.69 0.95 -1.96
C GLU A 140 1.02 -0.40 -2.24
N THR A 141 0.68 -0.65 -3.50
CA THR A 141 -0.02 -1.87 -3.94
C THR A 141 0.93 -2.96 -4.43
N HIS A 142 2.23 -2.76 -4.30
CA HIS A 142 3.25 -3.74 -4.70
C HIS A 142 3.65 -4.64 -3.53
N ILE A 143 4.16 -5.83 -3.85
CA ILE A 143 4.76 -6.73 -2.86
C ILE A 143 6.03 -6.08 -2.33
N SER A 144 6.12 -5.97 -1.00
CA SER A 144 7.28 -5.32 -0.38
C SER A 144 8.51 -6.25 -0.38
N ASN A 145 9.71 -5.67 -0.39
CA ASN A 145 10.96 -6.43 -0.34
C ASN A 145 11.05 -7.32 0.90
N GLU A 146 10.44 -6.91 2.01
CA GLU A 146 10.38 -7.71 3.24
C GLU A 146 9.61 -9.02 3.01
N VAL A 147 8.47 -8.97 2.30
CA VAL A 147 7.69 -10.17 1.98
C VAL A 147 8.48 -11.06 1.03
N THR A 148 9.12 -10.50 0.01
CA THR A 148 9.97 -11.22 -0.94
C THR A 148 11.15 -11.92 -0.25
N ASN A 149 11.82 -11.24 0.69
CA ASN A 149 12.93 -11.81 1.45
C ASN A 149 12.48 -12.93 2.39
N GLU A 150 11.30 -12.82 3.01
CA GLU A 150 10.73 -13.88 3.83
C GLU A 150 10.37 -15.12 2.98
N ILE A 151 9.85 -14.93 1.77
CA ILE A 151 9.62 -16.01 0.80
C ILE A 151 10.93 -16.70 0.43
N GLU A 152 11.97 -15.92 0.10
CA GLU A 152 13.27 -16.46 -0.27
C GLU A 152 13.87 -17.29 0.86
N LYS A 153 13.88 -16.74 2.09
CA LYS A 153 14.39 -17.43 3.27
C LYS A 153 13.69 -18.77 3.53
N LYS A 154 12.35 -18.80 3.42
CA LYS A 154 11.57 -20.04 3.63
C LYS A 154 11.77 -21.04 2.50
N SER A 155 11.87 -20.55 1.26
CA SER A 155 12.15 -21.39 0.10
C SER A 155 13.54 -22.02 0.19
N ALA A 156 14.56 -21.24 0.56
CA ALA A 156 15.91 -21.72 0.83
C ALA A 156 15.92 -22.78 1.94
N ALA A 157 15.21 -22.56 3.04
CA ALA A 157 15.12 -23.54 4.13
C ALA A 157 14.49 -24.88 3.71
N ILE A 158 13.53 -24.86 2.76
CA ILE A 158 12.94 -26.07 2.17
C ILE A 158 13.98 -26.77 1.27
N ILE A 159 14.67 -26.00 0.41
CA ILE A 159 15.72 -26.52 -0.49
C ILE A 159 16.83 -27.18 0.30
N ASP A 160 17.30 -26.54 1.37
CA ASP A 160 18.37 -27.07 2.22
C ASP A 160 17.98 -28.42 2.84
N THR A 161 16.74 -28.56 3.34
CA THR A 161 16.26 -29.86 3.85
C THR A 161 16.12 -30.89 2.73
N MET A 162 15.67 -30.49 1.53
CA MET A 162 15.61 -31.39 0.37
C MET A 162 17.00 -31.91 -0.04
N LEU A 163 18.03 -31.05 -0.02
CA LEU A 163 19.41 -31.41 -0.32
C LEU A 163 20.02 -32.30 0.76
N GLN A 164 19.76 -32.01 2.04
CA GLN A 164 20.18 -32.87 3.16
C GLN A 164 19.55 -34.27 3.05
N PHE A 165 18.28 -34.32 2.65
CA PHE A 165 17.58 -35.57 2.40
C PHE A 165 18.18 -36.34 1.21
N SER A 166 18.52 -35.65 0.12
CA SER A 166 19.04 -36.28 -1.10
C SER A 166 20.49 -36.79 -0.95
N THR A 167 21.30 -36.11 -0.13
CA THR A 167 22.74 -36.43 0.08
C THR A 167 23.01 -37.46 1.19
N GLY A 168 21.99 -37.86 1.96
CA GLY A 168 22.00 -39.12 2.72
C GLY A 168 22.82 -39.13 4.02
N HIS A 169 22.29 -38.51 5.08
CA HIS A 169 22.62 -38.91 6.45
C HIS A 169 21.65 -40.03 6.90
N ARG A 170 22.11 -41.29 6.79
CA ARG A 170 21.32 -42.54 6.99
C ARG A 170 20.73 -42.74 8.41
N GLY A 171 20.98 -41.84 9.36
CA GLY A 171 20.56 -41.96 10.76
C GLY A 171 19.32 -41.14 11.15
N THR A 172 18.92 -40.13 10.36
CA THR A 172 17.88 -39.14 10.74
C THR A 172 16.83 -38.94 9.65
N GLN A 173 16.66 -39.91 8.73
CA GLN A 173 15.77 -39.71 7.56
C GLN A 173 14.30 -39.48 7.93
N ASN A 174 13.80 -40.13 8.98
CA ASN A 174 12.45 -39.83 9.48
C ASN A 174 12.38 -38.39 9.98
N ASP A 175 13.35 -37.94 10.77
CA ASP A 175 13.42 -36.55 11.26
C ASP A 175 13.48 -35.56 10.09
N SER A 176 14.25 -35.85 9.04
CA SER A 176 14.33 -35.01 7.84
C SER A 176 13.01 -34.99 7.05
N ILE A 177 12.24 -36.09 7.02
CA ILE A 177 10.91 -36.14 6.41
C ILE A 177 9.94 -35.22 7.17
N PHE A 178 9.93 -35.32 8.50
CA PHE A 178 9.06 -34.48 9.32
C PHE A 178 9.51 -33.02 9.34
N ASP A 179 10.81 -32.73 9.34
CA ASP A 179 11.36 -31.37 9.20
C ASP A 179 10.95 -30.76 7.85
N LEU A 180 11.14 -31.48 6.74
CA LEU A 180 10.72 -31.01 5.42
C LEU A 180 9.21 -30.72 5.39
N ASN A 181 8.42 -31.66 5.91
CA ASN A 181 6.97 -31.49 5.98
C ASN A 181 6.58 -30.28 6.83
N ALA A 182 7.21 -30.09 8.00
CA ALA A 182 6.96 -28.96 8.88
C ALA A 182 7.31 -27.63 8.21
N LYS A 183 8.43 -27.55 7.48
CA LYS A 183 8.82 -26.35 6.73
C LYS A 183 7.84 -26.04 5.58
N ILE A 184 7.37 -27.06 4.86
CA ILE A 184 6.33 -26.90 3.84
C ILE A 184 5.03 -26.40 4.47
N ASP A 185 4.63 -26.97 5.61
CA ASP A 185 3.43 -26.57 6.35
C ASP A 185 3.55 -25.13 6.87
N GLU A 186 4.70 -24.75 7.43
CA GLU A 186 4.97 -23.37 7.86
C GLU A 186 4.83 -22.41 6.68
N PHE A 187 5.43 -22.73 5.54
CA PHE A 187 5.37 -21.91 4.35
C PHE A 187 3.94 -21.79 3.80
N ALA A 188 3.19 -22.89 3.74
CA ALA A 188 1.79 -22.87 3.32
C ALA A 188 0.88 -22.08 4.29
N ASN A 189 1.05 -22.29 5.61
CA ASN A 189 0.28 -21.62 6.65
C ASN A 189 0.48 -20.12 6.64
N ASP A 190 1.69 -19.67 6.32
CA ASP A 190 1.99 -18.26 6.18
C ASP A 190 1.15 -17.58 5.11
N PHE A 191 0.87 -18.27 4.01
CA PHE A 191 0.01 -17.76 2.94
C PHE A 191 -1.45 -18.22 3.07
N HIS A 192 -1.83 -18.78 4.23
CA HIS A 192 -3.18 -19.32 4.47
C HIS A 192 -3.62 -20.33 3.39
N ILE A 193 -2.64 -21.08 2.86
CA ILE A 193 -2.85 -22.13 1.87
C ILE A 193 -3.09 -23.44 2.62
N THR A 194 -4.19 -24.09 2.28
CA THR A 194 -4.49 -25.45 2.73
C THR A 194 -4.25 -26.42 1.58
N PHE A 195 -3.36 -27.40 1.79
CA PHE A 195 -3.11 -28.44 0.80
C PHE A 195 -2.99 -29.80 1.48
N ASN A 196 -3.96 -30.67 1.18
CA ASN A 196 -4.05 -32.04 1.66
C ASN A 196 -4.31 -32.98 0.49
N PHE A 197 -3.62 -34.12 0.46
CA PHE A 197 -3.91 -35.17 -0.51
C PHE A 197 -5.22 -35.87 -0.15
N LYS A 198 -6.14 -36.03 -1.12
CA LYS A 198 -7.46 -36.65 -0.90
C LYS A 198 -7.40 -38.10 -0.41
N ASN A 199 -6.33 -38.84 -0.72
CA ASN A 199 -6.17 -40.27 -0.42
C ASN A 199 -4.88 -40.58 0.38
N GLY A 200 -4.44 -39.66 1.23
CA GLY A 200 -3.22 -39.85 2.00
C GLY A 200 -3.34 -40.93 3.07
N LYS A 201 -2.33 -41.81 3.17
CA LYS A 201 -2.13 -42.69 4.32
C LYS A 201 -1.38 -41.91 5.39
N ILE A 202 -1.76 -42.09 6.65
CA ILE A 202 -1.13 -41.40 7.77
C ILE A 202 0.08 -42.22 8.24
N PHE A 203 1.22 -41.54 8.37
CA PHE A 203 2.41 -42.06 9.02
C PHE A 203 2.71 -41.22 10.26
N SER A 204 3.08 -41.86 11.35
CA SER A 204 3.32 -41.20 12.63
C SER A 204 4.67 -41.59 13.20
N HIS A 205 5.43 -40.59 13.66
CA HIS A 205 6.72 -40.78 14.32
C HIS A 205 6.85 -39.73 15.43
N GLU A 206 7.20 -40.15 16.64
CA GLU A 206 7.43 -39.26 17.80
C GLU A 206 6.28 -38.25 18.06
N GLY A 207 5.03 -38.64 17.81
CA GLY A 207 3.85 -37.79 18.00
C GLY A 207 3.56 -36.81 16.85
N MET A 208 4.42 -36.74 15.84
CA MET A 208 4.15 -36.03 14.59
C MET A 208 3.43 -36.95 13.60
N THR A 209 2.55 -36.38 12.77
CA THR A 209 1.80 -37.13 11.76
C THR A 209 1.90 -36.46 10.41
N ILE A 210 2.16 -37.26 9.38
CA ILE A 210 2.13 -36.82 7.98
C ILE A 210 1.16 -37.67 7.18
N SER A 211 0.47 -37.07 6.21
CA SER A 211 -0.44 -37.76 5.30
C SER A 211 0.09 -37.70 3.87
N LEU A 212 0.53 -38.85 3.33
CA LEU A 212 1.04 -38.96 1.96
C LEU A 212 0.34 -40.10 1.21
N PRO A 213 0.04 -39.94 -0.09
CA PRO A 213 -0.44 -41.03 -0.94
C PRO A 213 0.55 -42.19 -0.93
N GLU A 214 0.06 -43.38 -0.62
CA GLU A 214 0.85 -44.62 -0.56
C GLU A 214 2.10 -44.58 0.35
N LEU A 215 2.21 -43.58 1.23
CA LEU A 215 3.42 -43.28 1.99
C LEU A 215 4.68 -43.13 1.11
N ASP A 216 4.51 -42.65 -0.12
CA ASP A 216 5.63 -42.43 -1.05
C ASP A 216 6.25 -41.04 -0.86
N LEU A 217 7.56 -41.03 -0.61
CA LEU A 217 8.36 -39.83 -0.36
C LEU A 217 8.34 -38.84 -1.51
N ARG A 218 8.14 -39.30 -2.74
CA ARG A 218 7.99 -38.42 -3.91
C ARG A 218 6.88 -37.39 -3.69
N TYR A 219 5.83 -37.74 -2.94
CA TYR A 219 4.73 -36.83 -2.66
C TYR A 219 5.09 -35.66 -1.75
N LEU A 220 6.20 -35.71 -0.99
CA LEU A 220 6.72 -34.53 -0.27
C LEU A 220 7.23 -33.47 -1.23
N PHE A 221 7.98 -33.88 -2.24
CA PHE A 221 8.50 -32.98 -3.28
C PHE A 221 7.36 -32.41 -4.13
N ILE A 222 6.38 -33.26 -4.50
CA ILE A 222 5.15 -32.81 -5.16
C ILE A 222 4.41 -31.78 -4.30
N ARG A 223 4.31 -32.03 -2.98
CA ARG A 223 3.65 -31.12 -2.05
C ARG A 223 4.35 -29.76 -2.01
N ALA A 224 5.68 -29.75 -1.87
CA ALA A 224 6.47 -28.53 -1.88
C ALA A 224 6.31 -27.74 -3.19
N GLN A 225 6.44 -28.41 -4.34
CA GLN A 225 6.27 -27.80 -5.66
C GLN A 225 4.86 -27.23 -5.83
N ARG A 226 3.84 -27.94 -5.34
CA ARG A 226 2.45 -27.48 -5.43
C ARG A 226 2.17 -26.26 -4.54
N VAL A 227 2.71 -26.24 -3.32
CA VAL A 227 2.64 -25.06 -2.44
C VAL A 227 3.35 -23.88 -3.08
N ALA A 228 4.57 -24.08 -3.60
CA ALA A 228 5.31 -23.06 -4.32
C ALA A 228 4.53 -22.51 -5.52
N GLN A 229 3.88 -23.38 -6.31
CA GLN A 229 3.08 -22.97 -7.47
C GLN A 229 1.86 -22.14 -7.07
N LEU A 230 1.18 -22.49 -5.97
CA LEU A 230 0.06 -21.71 -5.46
C LEU A 230 0.54 -20.33 -4.97
N ILE A 231 1.68 -20.27 -4.29
CA ILE A 231 2.28 -19.01 -3.83
C ILE A 231 2.70 -18.15 -5.02
N GLU A 232 3.43 -18.71 -6.00
CA GLU A 232 3.82 -17.99 -7.20
C GLU A 232 2.58 -17.42 -7.92
N THR A 233 1.58 -18.26 -8.19
CA THR A 233 0.34 -17.82 -8.84
C THR A 233 -0.32 -16.69 -8.05
N LEU A 234 -0.41 -16.83 -6.72
CA LEU A 234 -0.98 -15.79 -5.87
C LEU A 234 -0.24 -14.44 -5.97
N LEU A 235 1.09 -14.47 -6.05
CA LEU A 235 1.93 -13.28 -6.08
C LEU A 235 1.97 -12.63 -7.47
N THR A 236 1.72 -13.38 -8.55
CA THR A 236 1.56 -12.81 -9.91
C THR A 236 0.33 -11.91 -10.09
N PHE A 237 -0.49 -11.75 -9.04
CA PHE A 237 -1.48 -10.67 -9.00
C PHE A 237 -0.80 -9.29 -9.12
N ASP A 238 0.38 -9.13 -8.52
CA ASP A 238 1.26 -7.99 -8.78
C ASP A 238 2.02 -8.25 -10.08
N THR A 239 1.77 -7.42 -11.09
CA THR A 239 2.36 -7.57 -12.42
C THR A 239 3.86 -7.31 -12.46
N GLU A 240 4.40 -6.66 -11.44
CA GLU A 240 5.83 -6.38 -11.30
C GLU A 240 6.55 -7.44 -10.45
N PHE A 241 5.83 -8.44 -9.94
CA PHE A 241 6.42 -9.50 -9.14
C PHE A 241 7.37 -10.36 -9.96
N GLU A 242 8.60 -10.47 -9.48
CA GLU A 242 9.57 -11.45 -9.96
C GLU A 242 9.76 -12.55 -8.92
N SER A 243 9.57 -13.81 -9.34
CA SER A 243 9.75 -14.95 -8.44
C SER A 243 11.17 -14.99 -7.87
N PRO A 244 11.32 -15.03 -6.53
CA PRO A 244 12.61 -15.26 -5.88
C PRO A 244 13.26 -16.56 -6.34
N ILE A 245 14.58 -16.63 -6.21
CA ILE A 245 15.42 -17.71 -6.71
C ILE A 245 15.03 -19.03 -6.02
N GLY A 246 14.95 -19.04 -4.69
CA GLY A 246 14.55 -20.22 -3.93
C GLY A 246 13.16 -20.73 -4.33
N LEU A 247 12.19 -19.83 -4.55
CA LEU A 247 10.85 -20.23 -4.98
C LEU A 247 10.89 -20.88 -6.37
N ARG A 248 11.65 -20.29 -7.30
CA ARG A 248 11.85 -20.79 -8.67
C ARG A 248 12.56 -22.15 -8.68
N ASN A 249 13.52 -22.34 -7.79
CA ASN A 249 14.25 -23.60 -7.66
C ASN A 249 13.33 -24.73 -7.19
N ILE A 250 12.42 -24.47 -6.25
CA ILE A 250 11.38 -25.45 -5.85
C ILE A 250 10.45 -25.78 -7.02
N LEU A 251 10.05 -24.77 -7.81
CA LEU A 251 9.16 -24.96 -8.98
C LEU A 251 9.80 -25.82 -10.07
N ASN A 252 11.11 -25.72 -10.25
CA ASN A 252 11.85 -26.39 -11.32
C ASN A 252 12.34 -27.80 -10.96
N ILE A 253 12.07 -28.31 -9.76
CA ILE A 253 12.47 -29.67 -9.36
C ILE A 253 11.89 -30.70 -10.34
N ASP A 254 12.74 -31.57 -10.90
CA ASP A 254 12.28 -32.70 -11.71
C ASP A 254 11.70 -33.81 -10.83
N ILE A 255 10.40 -33.70 -10.58
CA ILE A 255 9.64 -34.70 -9.83
C ILE A 255 9.73 -36.11 -10.45
N LYS A 256 9.94 -36.22 -11.78
CA LYS A 256 10.04 -37.54 -12.44
C LYS A 256 11.36 -38.22 -12.09
N GLY A 257 12.42 -37.44 -11.89
CA GLY A 257 13.72 -37.90 -11.42
C GLY A 257 13.74 -38.31 -9.95
N VAL A 258 12.80 -37.80 -9.14
CA VAL A 258 12.70 -38.17 -7.72
C VAL A 258 12.27 -39.64 -7.59
N PRO A 259 13.08 -40.51 -6.96
CA PRO A 259 12.74 -41.92 -6.80
C PRO A 259 11.51 -42.11 -5.90
N SER A 260 10.69 -43.09 -6.24
CA SER A 260 9.51 -43.48 -5.46
C SER A 260 9.94 -44.45 -4.37
N TYR A 261 10.06 -43.96 -3.13
CA TYR A 261 10.38 -44.78 -1.97
C TYR A 261 9.25 -44.72 -0.96
N LYS A 262 8.83 -45.88 -0.46
CA LYS A 262 7.92 -45.91 0.68
C LYS A 262 8.68 -45.43 1.91
N ILE A 263 8.03 -44.63 2.76
CA ILE A 263 8.62 -44.13 4.01
C ILE A 263 9.16 -45.29 4.88
N ASN A 264 8.48 -46.45 4.91
CA ASN A 264 8.95 -47.60 5.69
C ASN A 264 10.27 -48.20 5.17
N ASP A 265 10.58 -47.99 3.89
CA ASP A 265 11.80 -48.48 3.23
C ASP A 265 12.86 -47.37 3.12
N SER A 266 12.56 -46.15 3.59
CA SER A 266 13.38 -44.96 3.34
C SER A 266 14.76 -45.05 3.99
N VAL A 267 14.88 -45.75 5.12
CA VAL A 267 16.15 -45.98 5.86
C VAL A 267 17.26 -46.55 4.95
N ASN A 268 16.86 -47.27 3.90
CA ASN A 268 17.77 -47.90 2.93
C ASN A 268 17.75 -47.23 1.56
N ALA A 269 17.06 -46.10 1.39
CA ALA A 269 17.00 -45.38 0.12
C ALA A 269 18.41 -44.91 -0.27
N PRO A 270 18.89 -45.25 -1.48
CA PRO A 270 20.15 -44.71 -1.96
C PRO A 270 20.04 -43.19 -2.14
N PRO A 271 21.14 -42.45 -1.95
CA PRO A 271 21.18 -41.04 -2.27
C PRO A 271 20.83 -40.83 -3.74
N PHE A 272 20.19 -39.70 -4.03
CA PHE A 272 19.87 -39.28 -5.38
C PHE A 272 20.22 -37.82 -5.55
N GLU A 273 20.54 -37.41 -6.76
CA GLU A 273 20.94 -36.03 -7.05
C GLU A 273 19.72 -35.19 -7.41
N LEU A 274 19.73 -33.95 -6.94
CA LEU A 274 18.80 -32.89 -7.33
C LEU A 274 19.62 -31.78 -8.01
N PRO A 275 20.07 -32.00 -9.25
CA PRO A 275 21.00 -31.10 -9.94
C PRO A 275 20.43 -29.70 -10.18
N GLU A 276 19.11 -29.54 -10.10
CA GLU A 276 18.42 -28.24 -10.16
C GLU A 276 18.62 -27.42 -8.89
N LEU A 277 18.81 -28.08 -7.74
CA LEU A 277 18.97 -27.45 -6.44
C LEU A 277 20.43 -27.18 -6.07
N SER A 278 21.39 -27.79 -6.77
CA SER A 278 22.82 -27.68 -6.48
C SER A 278 23.55 -26.57 -7.24
N LYS A 279 22.85 -25.78 -8.06
CA LYS A 279 23.48 -24.84 -9.01
C LYS A 279 23.69 -23.41 -8.48
N GLU A 280 23.18 -23.04 -7.31
CA GLU A 280 23.16 -21.63 -6.89
C GLU A 280 23.49 -21.38 -5.40
N TYR A 281 24.28 -22.26 -4.77
CA TYR A 281 24.98 -21.97 -3.51
C TYR A 281 26.49 -21.98 -3.69
#